data_AF-A0A8J4SGM5-F1
#
_entry.id   AF-A0A8J4SGM5-F1
#
_cell.length_a   1.000
_cell.length_b   1.000
_cell.length_c   1.000
_cell.angle_alpha   90.00
_cell.angle_beta   90.00
_cell.angle_gamma   90.00
#
_symmetry.space_group_name_H-M   'P 1'
#
loop_
_entity.id
_entity.type
_entity.pdbx_description
1 polymer ?
#
loop_
_entity_poly.entity_id
_entity_poly.type
_entity_poly.pdbx_seq_one_letter_code
_entity_poly.pdbx_strand_id
1 'polypeptide(L)'
;MDTSALIKLLVSPCSPVDDMSICDYRINLSDPMGNVLGSYPSGPTMSTAMILLLTGLFLKLVLTIFTIGIKVPTGLFIPSLAIGAIMGRMLGVAIEQIVVINASHPFVAKMCKSSQPCISPGLYAMVGAAATLGGVSRMTISLVVMMLELTGGLNYIIPLMVATMISKWTGDRLTKGSIYEEQIRLNGYPYLGEHDELEHMWIAADVMQPSDPDSPLFVITQDGMTVLDLETLLNTSDVKGFPVVVSQQSPYLVGWVTRRDLRWALDHERHLDATINDDSPVYFTNYSCDIQVDEAGPVPLCFRNVVDLSPTTVTDQTPMETVLDFFRKLGLRQIVVTHNGCLLGILTKKDVLRHLLRHSRIR
;
A
#
# COMPACT_ATOMS: atom_id res chain seq x y z
N MET A 1 -31.36 8.16 8.92
CA MET A 1 -31.03 8.33 7.49
C MET A 1 -29.68 7.70 7.25
N ASP A 2 -29.58 6.79 6.29
CA ASP A 2 -28.33 6.09 6.01
C ASP A 2 -27.29 7.06 5.42
N THR A 3 -26.02 6.78 5.67
CA THR A 3 -24.92 7.67 5.23
C THR A 3 -24.85 7.78 3.70
N SER A 4 -25.22 6.72 2.97
CA SER A 4 -25.34 6.73 1.51
C SER A 4 -26.45 7.66 1.00
N ALA A 5 -27.63 7.61 1.65
CA ALA A 5 -28.75 8.51 1.34
C ALA A 5 -28.38 9.97 1.63
N LEU A 6 -27.62 10.23 2.71
CA LEU A 6 -27.09 11.55 3.02
C LEU A 6 -26.14 12.06 1.95
N ILE A 7 -25.18 11.25 1.51
CA ILE A 7 -24.24 11.66 0.45
C ILE A 7 -24.99 11.96 -0.85
N LYS A 8 -25.95 11.12 -1.23
CA LYS A 8 -26.78 11.34 -2.42
C LYS A 8 -27.52 12.68 -2.35
N LEU A 9 -28.08 13.01 -1.19
CA LEU A 9 -28.80 14.26 -0.95
C LEU A 9 -27.88 15.49 -0.95
N LEU A 10 -26.64 15.36 -0.48
CA LEU A 10 -25.66 16.46 -0.49
C LEU A 10 -25.14 16.76 -1.90
N VAL A 11 -24.97 15.71 -2.70
CA VAL A 11 -24.45 15.80 -4.08
C VAL A 11 -25.53 16.22 -5.08
N SER A 12 -26.81 15.92 -4.80
CA SER A 12 -27.89 16.27 -5.72
C SER A 12 -27.96 17.78 -5.97
N PRO A 13 -28.17 18.19 -7.23
CA PRO A 13 -28.47 19.58 -7.55
C PRO A 13 -29.79 19.98 -6.87
N CYS A 14 -29.92 21.26 -6.51
CA CYS A 14 -31.22 21.79 -6.10
C CYS A 14 -32.03 22.11 -7.36
N SER A 15 -33.15 21.44 -7.55
CA SER A 15 -34.17 21.88 -8.51
C SER A 15 -35.16 22.82 -7.81
N PRO A 16 -35.70 23.84 -8.48
CA PRO A 16 -36.76 24.70 -7.93
C PRO A 16 -38.07 23.98 -7.60
N VAL A 17 -38.18 22.68 -7.89
CA VAL A 17 -39.34 21.81 -7.58
C VAL A 17 -39.05 20.89 -6.38
N ASP A 18 -37.81 20.86 -5.88
CA ASP A 18 -37.43 19.94 -4.81
C ASP A 18 -37.75 20.53 -3.41
N ASP A 19 -38.70 19.94 -2.69
CA ASP A 19 -39.05 20.25 -1.29
C ASP A 19 -37.99 19.73 -0.29
N MET A 20 -36.70 19.98 -0.57
CA MET A 20 -35.62 19.64 0.34
C MET A 20 -35.30 20.85 1.23
N SER A 21 -35.17 20.64 2.55
CA SER A 21 -34.82 21.70 3.51
C SER A 21 -33.48 22.39 3.23
N ILE A 22 -32.61 21.74 2.45
CA ILE A 22 -31.29 22.23 1.99
C ILE A 22 -31.40 23.07 0.69
N CYS A 23 -32.57 23.11 0.06
CA CYS A 23 -32.86 23.81 -1.20
C CYS A 23 -34.01 24.82 -1.06
N ASP A 24 -34.23 25.36 0.15
CA ASP A 24 -35.24 26.41 0.39
C ASP A 24 -34.72 27.78 -0.09
N TYR A 25 -35.14 28.15 -1.28
CA TYR A 25 -34.82 29.42 -1.92
C TYR A 25 -36.07 30.29 -2.06
N ARG A 26 -35.95 31.58 -1.74
CA ARG A 26 -37.03 32.54 -2.01
C ARG A 26 -37.04 32.93 -3.49
N ILE A 27 -37.76 32.16 -4.29
CA ILE A 27 -37.88 32.40 -5.72
C ILE A 27 -38.82 33.58 -5.95
N ASN A 28 -38.26 34.75 -6.28
CA ASN A 28 -39.03 35.90 -6.73
C ASN A 28 -38.81 36.10 -8.23
N LEU A 29 -39.74 35.60 -9.06
CA LEU A 29 -39.65 35.70 -10.53
C LEU A 29 -39.72 37.14 -11.06
N SER A 30 -40.07 38.11 -10.21
CA SER A 30 -40.08 39.52 -10.56
C SER A 30 -38.73 40.22 -10.36
N ASP A 31 -37.73 39.54 -9.78
CA ASP A 31 -36.37 40.05 -9.66
C ASP A 31 -35.56 39.75 -10.94
N PRO A 32 -35.24 40.75 -11.77
CA PRO A 32 -34.50 40.54 -13.01
C PRO A 32 -33.09 40.02 -12.76
N MET A 33 -32.52 40.26 -11.58
CA MET A 33 -31.15 39.88 -11.24
C MET A 33 -31.08 38.40 -10.83
N GLY A 34 -32.05 37.92 -10.05
CA GLY A 34 -32.20 36.50 -9.70
C GLY A 34 -32.46 35.61 -10.92
N ASN A 35 -33.29 36.08 -11.85
CA ASN A 35 -33.57 35.36 -13.10
C ASN A 35 -32.36 35.27 -14.05
N VAL A 36 -31.47 36.27 -14.05
CA VAL A 36 -30.24 36.27 -14.87
C VAL A 36 -29.15 35.38 -14.26
N LEU A 37 -29.02 35.36 -12.94
CA LEU A 37 -28.02 34.53 -12.24
C LEU A 37 -28.48 33.08 -11.99
N GLY A 38 -29.78 32.80 -12.05
CA GLY A 38 -30.35 31.50 -11.70
C GLY A 38 -30.08 31.09 -10.25
N SER A 39 -29.81 32.05 -9.37
CA SER A 39 -29.51 31.87 -7.94
C SER A 39 -30.37 32.84 -7.14
N TYR A 40 -30.93 32.38 -6.02
CA TYR A 40 -31.93 33.11 -5.25
C TYR A 40 -31.50 33.29 -3.79
N PRO A 41 -32.02 34.30 -3.08
CA PRO A 41 -31.73 34.46 -1.66
C PRO A 41 -32.26 33.29 -0.84
N SER A 42 -31.50 32.92 0.17
CA SER A 42 -31.84 31.83 1.09
C SER A 42 -33.14 32.06 1.84
N GLY A 43 -33.96 31.01 1.93
CA GLY A 43 -35.13 30.97 2.81
C GLY A 43 -34.74 30.69 4.27
N PRO A 44 -35.67 30.89 5.22
CA PRO A 44 -35.41 30.73 6.64
C PRO A 44 -35.03 29.27 7.00
N THR A 45 -35.54 28.26 6.28
CA THR A 45 -35.21 26.87 6.61
C THR A 45 -33.79 26.50 6.18
N MET A 46 -33.22 27.18 5.18
CA MET A 46 -31.84 26.95 4.76
C MET A 46 -30.83 27.31 5.87
N SER A 47 -31.08 28.38 6.64
CA SER A 47 -30.24 28.75 7.78
C SER A 47 -30.27 27.67 8.89
N THR A 48 -31.45 27.09 9.17
CA THR A 48 -31.57 25.98 10.11
C THR A 48 -30.86 24.73 9.60
N ALA A 49 -31.00 24.41 8.30
CA ALA A 49 -30.33 23.28 7.68
C ALA A 49 -28.79 23.39 7.78
N MET A 50 -28.22 24.58 7.61
CA MET A 50 -26.78 24.81 7.77
C MET A 50 -26.29 24.56 9.19
N ILE A 51 -27.07 24.95 10.21
CA ILE A 51 -26.74 24.66 11.62
C ILE A 51 -26.83 23.16 11.90
N LEU A 52 -27.84 22.47 11.36
CA LEU A 52 -27.95 21.01 11.45
C LEU A 52 -26.77 20.31 10.78
N LEU A 53 -26.35 20.76 9.59
CA LEU A 53 -25.18 20.23 8.89
C LEU A 53 -23.89 20.44 9.67
N LEU A 54 -23.68 21.62 10.26
CA LEU A 54 -22.52 21.90 11.11
C LEU A 54 -22.49 21.01 12.35
N THR A 55 -23.64 20.84 13.01
CA THR A 55 -23.77 19.94 14.16
C THR A 55 -23.51 18.49 13.76
N GLY A 56 -24.05 18.06 12.62
CA GLY A 56 -23.83 16.74 12.05
C GLY A 56 -22.37 16.48 11.65
N LEU A 57 -21.68 17.49 11.12
CA LEU A 57 -20.25 17.41 10.79
C LEU A 57 -19.42 17.12 12.04
N PHE A 58 -19.62 17.90 13.10
CA PHE A 58 -18.89 17.71 14.36
C PHE A 58 -19.16 16.33 14.96
N LEU A 59 -20.42 15.93 15.03
CA LEU A 59 -20.81 14.61 15.55
C LEU A 59 -20.20 13.47 14.71
N LYS A 60 -20.25 13.57 13.37
CA LYS A 60 -19.67 12.56 12.47
C LYS A 60 -18.16 12.46 12.63
N LEU A 61 -17.44 13.57 12.79
CA LEU A 61 -16.00 13.58 13.01
C LEU A 61 -15.65 12.82 14.30
N VAL A 62 -16.32 13.16 15.40
CA VAL A 62 -16.11 12.49 16.71
C VAL A 62 -16.42 11.00 16.62
N LEU A 63 -17.59 10.63 16.06
CA LEU A 63 -17.97 9.22 15.89
C LEU A 63 -16.97 8.46 15.01
N THR A 64 -16.47 9.08 13.94
CA THR A 64 -15.51 8.46 13.03
C THR A 64 -14.21 8.10 13.76
N ILE A 65 -13.69 9.00 14.60
CA ILE A 65 -12.51 8.74 15.43
C ILE A 65 -12.74 7.52 16.34
N PHE A 66 -13.88 7.46 17.04
CA PHE A 66 -14.20 6.33 17.91
C PHE A 66 -14.35 5.03 17.11
N THR A 67 -15.03 5.05 15.96
CA THR A 67 -15.26 3.83 15.17
C THR A 67 -13.98 3.22 14.61
N ILE A 68 -12.99 4.03 14.23
CA ILE A 68 -11.67 3.55 13.75
C ILE A 68 -10.89 2.90 14.90
N GLY A 69 -11.01 3.43 16.12
CA GLY A 69 -10.29 2.92 17.29
C GLY A 69 -10.81 1.59 17.84
N ILE A 70 -12.01 1.16 17.41
CA ILE A 70 -12.62 -0.09 17.87
C ILE A 70 -12.11 -1.25 17.00
N LYS A 71 -11.85 -2.41 17.63
CA LYS A 71 -11.44 -3.67 16.96
C LYS A 71 -12.60 -4.36 16.21
N VAL A 72 -13.29 -3.63 15.34
CA VAL A 72 -14.36 -4.13 14.48
C VAL A 72 -13.97 -3.90 13.03
N PRO A 73 -14.21 -4.86 12.11
CA PRO A 73 -13.97 -4.65 10.69
C PRO A 73 -14.91 -3.54 10.17
N THR A 74 -14.38 -2.33 10.03
CA THR A 74 -15.11 -1.15 9.54
C THR A 74 -14.33 -0.45 8.44
N GLY A 75 -15.04 0.24 7.55
CA GLY A 75 -14.44 1.00 6.46
C GLY A 75 -14.41 2.50 6.77
N LEU A 76 -13.27 3.15 6.50
CA LEU A 76 -13.07 4.60 6.68
C LEU A 76 -13.52 5.43 5.46
N PHE A 77 -13.80 4.76 4.35
CA PHE A 77 -14.08 5.40 3.06
C PHE A 77 -15.36 6.25 3.09
N ILE A 78 -16.50 5.64 3.43
CA ILE A 78 -17.82 6.28 3.44
C ILE A 78 -17.92 7.41 4.48
N PRO A 79 -17.44 7.25 5.73
CA PRO A 79 -17.45 8.34 6.71
C PRO A 79 -16.66 9.57 6.27
N SER A 80 -15.46 9.37 5.69
CA SER A 80 -14.61 10.46 5.19
C SER A 80 -15.27 11.22 4.03
N LEU A 81 -15.94 10.49 3.13
CA LEU A 81 -16.72 11.10 2.05
C LEU A 81 -17.89 11.93 2.57
N ALA A 82 -18.62 11.43 3.56
CA ALA A 82 -19.74 12.16 4.15
C ALA A 82 -19.28 13.46 4.82
N ILE A 83 -18.20 13.42 5.61
CA ILE A 83 -17.62 14.59 6.27
C ILE A 83 -17.21 15.64 5.22
N GLY A 84 -16.51 15.22 4.16
CA GLY A 84 -16.10 16.12 3.08
C GLY A 84 -17.28 16.66 2.26
N ALA A 85 -18.31 15.85 2.03
CA ALA A 85 -19.52 16.27 1.32
C ALA A 85 -20.30 17.33 2.10
N ILE A 86 -20.43 17.16 3.42
CA ILE A 86 -21.08 18.15 4.29
C ILE A 86 -20.30 19.47 4.25
N MET A 87 -18.97 19.41 4.43
CA MET A 87 -18.11 20.60 4.38
C MET A 87 -18.17 21.30 3.02
N GLY A 88 -18.09 20.53 1.93
CA GLY A 88 -18.19 21.05 0.58
C GLY A 88 -19.55 21.68 0.28
N ARG A 89 -20.65 21.05 0.74
CA ARG A 89 -21.99 21.61 0.58
C ARG A 89 -22.16 22.93 1.32
N MET A 90 -21.68 23.01 2.57
CA MET A 90 -21.73 24.25 3.35
C MET A 90 -20.93 25.37 2.66
N LEU A 91 -19.75 25.05 2.13
CA LEU A 91 -18.95 26.01 1.38
C LEU A 91 -19.64 26.46 0.09
N GLY A 92 -20.25 25.53 -0.66
CA GLY A 92 -20.98 25.82 -1.89
C GLY A 92 -22.16 26.78 -1.67
N VAL A 93 -22.98 26.52 -0.66
CA VAL A 93 -24.11 27.40 -0.31
C VAL A 93 -23.61 28.76 0.21
N ALA A 94 -22.53 28.80 1.00
CA ALA A 94 -21.95 30.06 1.46
C ALA A 94 -21.46 30.94 0.28
N ILE A 95 -20.76 30.35 -0.68
CA ILE A 95 -20.27 31.05 -1.88
C ILE A 95 -21.45 31.53 -2.74
N GLU A 96 -22.48 30.70 -2.90
CA GLU A 96 -23.71 31.06 -3.61
C GLU A 96 -24.36 32.30 -2.99
N GLN A 97 -24.52 32.34 -1.66
CA GLN A 97 -25.13 33.49 -0.98
C GLN A 97 -24.25 34.75 -1.07
N ILE A 98 -22.92 34.61 -0.99
CA ILE A 98 -22.00 35.75 -1.19
C ILE A 98 -22.13 36.33 -2.60
N VAL A 99 -22.30 35.47 -3.60
CA VAL A 99 -22.51 35.89 -4.99
C VAL A 99 -23.85 36.59 -5.17
N VAL A 100 -24.93 36.09 -4.56
CA VAL A 100 -26.25 36.74 -4.59
C VAL A 100 -26.21 38.14 -3.96
N ILE A 101 -25.54 38.31 -2.83
CA ILE A 101 -25.43 39.62 -2.14
C ILE A 101 -24.62 40.62 -2.99
N ASN A 102 -23.54 40.16 -3.62
CA ASN A 102 -22.63 41.00 -4.42
C ASN A 102 -22.94 40.97 -5.92
N ALA A 103 -24.15 40.58 -6.31
CA ALA A 103 -24.47 40.34 -7.72
C ALA A 103 -24.45 41.65 -8.56
N SER A 104 -24.45 42.84 -7.94
CA SER A 104 -24.27 44.13 -8.63
C SER A 104 -22.84 44.41 -9.10
N HIS A 105 -21.86 43.59 -8.66
CA HIS A 105 -20.47 43.78 -9.02
C HIS A 105 -20.19 43.27 -10.45
N PRO A 106 -19.59 44.07 -11.35
CA PRO A 106 -19.43 43.74 -12.77
C PRO A 106 -18.54 42.51 -13.05
N PHE A 107 -17.70 42.12 -12.09
CA PHE A 107 -16.90 40.89 -12.16
C PHE A 107 -17.78 39.63 -12.04
N VAL A 108 -18.77 39.65 -11.14
CA VAL A 108 -19.66 38.51 -10.86
C VAL A 108 -20.62 38.31 -12.04
N ALA A 109 -21.17 39.40 -12.57
CA ALA A 109 -22.06 39.37 -13.73
C ALA A 109 -21.39 38.82 -15.01
N LYS A 110 -20.05 38.94 -15.16
CA LYS A 110 -19.31 38.38 -16.30
C LYS A 110 -19.01 36.89 -16.17
N MET A 111 -18.91 36.37 -14.95
CA MET A 111 -18.60 34.95 -14.68
C MET A 111 -19.84 34.05 -14.86
N CYS A 112 -21.03 34.58 -14.58
CA CYS A 112 -22.28 33.84 -14.71
C CYS A 112 -22.84 33.97 -16.14
N LYS A 113 -22.96 32.85 -16.88
CA LYS A 113 -23.63 32.82 -18.19
C LYS A 113 -25.15 32.79 -17.97
N SER A 114 -25.86 33.67 -18.67
CA SER A 114 -27.33 33.75 -18.67
C SER A 114 -27.93 32.37 -18.99
N SER A 115 -28.82 31.88 -18.12
CA SER A 115 -29.62 30.63 -18.23
C SER A 115 -29.11 29.35 -17.54
N GLN A 116 -27.98 29.36 -16.83
CA GLN A 116 -27.60 28.24 -15.93
C GLN A 116 -27.23 28.72 -14.52
N PRO A 117 -27.49 27.93 -13.46
CA PRO A 117 -27.12 28.31 -12.10
C PRO A 117 -25.61 28.53 -12.05
N CYS A 118 -25.21 29.76 -11.69
CA CYS A 118 -23.80 30.17 -11.71
C CYS A 118 -22.93 29.31 -10.77
N ILE A 119 -23.51 28.86 -9.67
CA ILE A 119 -22.86 28.00 -8.67
C ILE A 119 -23.79 26.83 -8.38
N SER A 120 -23.26 25.60 -8.48
CA SER A 120 -23.96 24.40 -8.04
C SER A 120 -23.36 23.91 -6.71
N PRO A 121 -24.09 24.01 -5.58
CA PRO A 121 -23.58 23.57 -4.28
C PRO A 121 -23.32 22.05 -4.23
N GLY A 122 -23.96 21.25 -5.11
CA GLY A 122 -23.69 19.83 -5.26
C GLY A 122 -22.29 19.54 -5.81
N LEU A 123 -21.79 20.37 -6.73
CA LEU A 123 -20.42 20.24 -7.25
C LEU A 123 -19.38 20.48 -6.15
N TYR A 124 -19.59 21.50 -5.31
CA TYR A 124 -18.72 21.75 -4.16
C TYR A 124 -18.76 20.62 -3.13
N ALA A 125 -19.92 19.99 -2.92
CA ALA A 125 -20.04 18.80 -2.09
C ALA A 125 -19.19 17.64 -2.63
N MET A 126 -19.22 17.37 -3.94
CA MET A 126 -18.40 16.33 -4.57
C MET A 126 -16.89 16.62 -4.45
N VAL A 127 -16.48 17.85 -4.73
CA VAL A 127 -15.07 18.28 -4.63
C VAL A 127 -14.58 18.19 -3.17
N GLY A 128 -15.40 18.63 -2.20
CA GLY A 128 -15.08 18.53 -0.78
C GLY A 128 -14.99 17.08 -0.28
N ALA A 129 -15.87 16.20 -0.77
CA ALA A 129 -15.85 14.77 -0.47
C ALA A 129 -14.55 14.12 -0.97
N ALA A 130 -14.20 14.38 -2.23
CA ALA A 130 -12.98 13.87 -2.84
C ALA A 130 -11.71 14.42 -2.17
N ALA A 131 -11.66 15.72 -1.88
CA ALA A 131 -10.54 16.34 -1.19
C ALA A 131 -10.31 15.71 0.19
N THR A 132 -11.36 15.59 1.01
CA THR A 132 -11.24 15.02 2.37
C THR A 132 -10.78 13.57 2.33
N LEU A 133 -11.35 12.77 1.44
CA LEU A 133 -10.93 11.38 1.27
C LEU A 133 -9.51 11.27 0.71
N GLY A 134 -9.11 12.13 -0.21
CA GLY A 134 -7.75 12.20 -0.76
C GLY A 134 -6.72 12.58 0.30
N GLY A 135 -7.08 13.49 1.21
CA GLY A 135 -6.24 13.85 2.36
C GLY A 135 -6.09 12.72 3.37
N VAL A 136 -7.16 11.97 3.67
CA VAL A 136 -7.13 10.85 4.63
C VAL A 136 -6.41 9.62 4.05
N SER A 137 -6.72 9.25 2.81
CA SER A 137 -6.23 8.02 2.17
C SER A 137 -4.92 8.19 1.41
N ARG A 138 -4.53 9.42 1.05
CA ARG A 138 -3.42 9.72 0.12
C ARG A 138 -3.56 9.11 -1.28
N MET A 139 -4.72 8.55 -1.62
CA MET A 139 -5.02 8.02 -2.95
C MET A 139 -5.52 9.14 -3.85
N THR A 140 -4.82 9.42 -4.96
CA THR A 140 -5.16 10.52 -5.88
C THR A 140 -5.84 10.03 -7.15
N ILE A 141 -5.14 9.26 -7.98
CA ILE A 141 -5.63 8.86 -9.31
C ILE A 141 -6.86 7.96 -9.20
N SER A 142 -6.78 6.88 -8.43
CA SER A 142 -7.88 5.93 -8.25
C SER A 142 -9.14 6.57 -7.66
N LEU A 143 -8.96 7.55 -6.76
CA LEU A 143 -10.06 8.29 -6.14
C LEU A 143 -10.76 9.19 -7.16
N VAL A 144 -10.00 9.94 -7.96
CA VAL A 144 -10.56 10.81 -9.00
C VAL A 144 -11.34 9.98 -10.03
N VAL A 145 -10.81 8.83 -10.44
CA VAL A 145 -11.52 7.90 -11.36
C VAL A 145 -12.78 7.35 -10.71
N MET A 146 -12.74 6.93 -9.44
CA MET A 146 -13.94 6.44 -8.77
C MET A 146 -15.04 7.52 -8.71
N MET A 147 -14.68 8.75 -8.38
CA MET A 147 -15.62 9.88 -8.35
C MET A 147 -16.18 10.22 -9.72
N LEU A 148 -15.37 10.10 -10.76
CA LEU A 148 -15.80 10.26 -12.14
C LEU A 148 -16.87 9.24 -12.52
N GLU A 149 -16.63 7.95 -12.24
CA GLU A 149 -17.58 6.88 -12.50
C GLU A 149 -18.89 7.09 -11.73
N LEU A 150 -18.82 7.55 -10.48
CA LEU A 150 -20.00 7.84 -9.66
C LEU A 150 -20.80 9.05 -10.16
N THR A 151 -20.15 10.04 -10.75
CA THR A 151 -20.80 11.27 -11.23
C THR A 151 -21.27 11.16 -12.68
N GLY A 152 -20.75 10.20 -13.45
CA GLY A 152 -21.18 9.92 -14.82
C GLY A 152 -20.81 11.00 -15.84
N GLY A 153 -19.81 11.84 -15.55
CA GLY A 153 -19.40 12.95 -16.43
C GLY A 153 -17.94 13.36 -16.31
N LEU A 154 -17.31 13.68 -17.44
CA LEU A 154 -15.88 14.08 -17.52
C LEU A 154 -15.63 15.57 -17.24
N ASN A 155 -16.66 16.40 -17.28
CA ASN A 155 -16.52 17.86 -17.28
C ASN A 155 -15.86 18.44 -16.03
N TYR A 156 -15.88 17.71 -14.90
CA TYR A 156 -15.40 18.19 -13.60
C TYR A 156 -14.12 17.49 -13.11
N ILE A 157 -13.39 16.81 -14.01
CA ILE A 157 -12.17 16.06 -13.63
C ILE A 157 -11.03 16.98 -13.16
N ILE A 158 -10.81 18.11 -13.85
CA ILE A 158 -9.68 19.01 -13.56
C ILE A 158 -9.80 19.62 -12.15
N PRO A 159 -10.95 20.23 -11.76
CA PRO A 159 -11.10 20.78 -10.40
C PRO A 159 -10.95 19.71 -9.31
N LEU A 160 -11.44 18.49 -9.58
CA LEU A 160 -11.35 17.37 -8.64
C LEU A 160 -9.90 16.93 -8.41
N MET A 161 -9.12 16.82 -9.51
CA MET A 161 -7.71 16.46 -9.46
C MET A 161 -6.88 17.53 -8.74
N VAL A 162 -7.13 18.81 -9.01
CA VAL A 162 -6.44 19.91 -8.33
C VAL A 162 -6.74 19.91 -6.83
N ALA A 163 -8.03 19.79 -6.44
CA ALA A 163 -8.43 19.79 -5.04
C ALA A 163 -7.84 18.59 -4.26
N THR A 164 -7.89 17.39 -4.85
CA THR A 164 -7.32 16.18 -4.24
C THR A 164 -5.81 16.25 -4.14
N MET A 165 -5.11 16.82 -5.13
CA MET A 165 -3.66 16.99 -5.11
C MET A 165 -3.22 18.01 -4.05
N ILE A 166 -3.93 19.14 -3.90
CA ILE A 166 -3.69 20.10 -2.82
C ILE A 166 -3.93 19.46 -1.45
N SER A 167 -5.00 18.67 -1.31
CA SER A 167 -5.29 17.98 -0.06
C SER A 167 -4.23 16.92 0.29
N LYS A 168 -3.76 16.17 -0.71
CA LYS A 168 -2.62 15.26 -0.54
C LYS A 168 -1.39 16.03 -0.07
N TRP A 169 -1.00 17.09 -0.78
CA TRP A 169 0.24 17.81 -0.46
C TRP A 169 0.19 18.47 0.93
N THR A 170 -0.94 19.10 1.28
CA THR A 170 -1.13 19.71 2.59
C THR A 170 -1.03 18.68 3.71
N GLY A 171 -1.58 17.48 3.53
CA GLY A 171 -1.47 16.50 4.58
C GLY A 171 -0.13 15.73 4.58
N ASP A 172 0.57 15.57 3.46
CA ASP A 172 1.94 15.01 3.43
C ASP A 172 2.90 15.92 4.22
N ARG A 173 2.61 17.23 4.24
CA ARG A 173 3.32 18.22 5.05
C ARG A 173 3.04 18.05 6.56
N LEU A 174 1.83 17.63 6.92
CA LEU A 174 1.36 17.54 8.31
C LEU A 174 1.63 16.18 8.95
N THR A 175 1.66 15.10 8.17
CA THR A 175 1.74 13.72 8.66
C THR A 175 2.62 12.90 7.73
N LYS A 176 3.41 11.97 8.29
CA LYS A 176 4.41 11.15 7.59
C LYS A 176 3.83 9.98 6.77
N GLY A 177 2.55 10.04 6.38
CA GLY A 177 1.88 8.95 5.66
C GLY A 177 0.36 9.04 5.64
N SER A 178 -0.27 8.03 5.05
CA SER A 178 -1.72 7.83 5.12
C SER A 178 -2.16 7.17 6.43
N ILE A 179 -3.45 7.26 6.75
CA ILE A 179 -4.02 6.54 7.91
C ILE A 179 -3.79 5.01 7.82
N TYR A 180 -3.76 4.46 6.60
CA TYR A 180 -3.55 3.04 6.38
C TYR A 180 -2.10 2.63 6.67
N GLU A 181 -1.13 3.43 6.25
CA GLU A 181 0.29 3.21 6.55
C GLU A 181 0.57 3.33 8.05
N GLU A 182 -0.05 4.32 8.70
CA GLU A 182 0.03 4.50 10.15
C GLU A 182 -0.52 3.29 10.91
N GLN A 183 -1.66 2.73 10.47
CA GLN A 183 -2.22 1.53 11.06
C GLN A 183 -1.32 0.29 10.86
N ILE A 184 -0.66 0.18 9.72
CA ILE A 184 0.34 -0.88 9.47
C ILE A 184 1.52 -0.73 10.43
N ARG A 185 2.01 0.49 10.62
CA ARG A 185 3.14 0.80 11.53
C ARG A 185 2.78 0.55 12.99
N LEU A 186 1.60 0.96 13.44
CA LEU A 186 1.12 0.74 14.80
C LEU A 186 0.91 -0.75 15.13
N ASN A 187 0.52 -1.56 14.14
CA ASN A 187 0.41 -3.00 14.30
C ASN A 187 1.78 -3.73 14.21
N GLY A 188 2.86 -3.02 13.88
CA GLY A 188 4.20 -3.61 13.76
C GLY A 188 4.35 -4.58 12.60
N TYR A 189 3.53 -4.44 11.54
CA TYR A 189 3.65 -5.31 10.38
C TYR A 189 4.89 -4.95 9.54
N PRO A 190 5.63 -5.95 9.01
CA PRO A 190 6.81 -5.73 8.19
C PRO A 190 6.42 -5.24 6.79
N TYR A 191 6.24 -3.92 6.65
CA TYR A 191 5.93 -3.25 5.39
C TYR A 191 7.12 -2.41 4.94
N LEU A 192 7.42 -2.48 3.65
CA LEU A 192 8.46 -1.69 3.01
C LEU A 192 7.75 -0.69 2.10
N GLY A 193 7.76 0.59 2.47
CA GLY A 193 7.09 1.65 1.72
C GLY A 193 7.85 2.01 0.45
N GLU A 194 7.20 2.69 -0.49
CA GLU A 194 7.83 3.17 -1.73
C GLU A 194 8.72 4.39 -1.48
N HIS A 195 8.43 5.17 -0.43
CA HIS A 195 9.13 6.42 -0.06
C HIS A 195 9.93 6.30 1.24
N ASP A 196 10.32 5.09 1.62
CA ASP A 196 11.36 4.93 2.64
C ASP A 196 12.68 5.37 1.99
N GLU A 197 12.91 6.68 1.95
CA GLU A 197 14.16 7.29 1.52
C GLU A 197 15.23 6.87 2.53
N LEU A 198 16.19 6.10 2.04
CA LEU A 198 17.39 5.80 2.80
C LEU A 198 18.18 7.12 2.90
N GLU A 199 18.05 7.83 4.02
CA GLU A 199 18.88 9.02 4.29
C GLU A 199 20.39 8.69 4.28
N HIS A 200 20.75 7.40 4.39
CA HIS A 200 22.13 6.92 4.49
C HIS A 200 22.49 6.01 3.31
N MET A 201 23.70 6.18 2.78
CA MET A 201 24.30 5.34 1.74
C MET A 201 24.76 3.99 2.32
N TRP A 202 23.83 3.13 2.71
CA TRP A 202 24.16 1.77 3.14
C TRP A 202 24.44 0.87 1.94
N ILE A 203 25.32 -0.10 2.14
CA ILE A 203 25.61 -1.16 1.17
C ILE A 203 25.04 -2.50 1.62
N ALA A 204 24.91 -3.43 0.68
CA ALA A 204 24.41 -4.78 0.94
C ALA A 204 25.19 -5.49 2.07
N ALA A 205 26.51 -5.30 2.16
CA ALA A 205 27.36 -5.88 3.19
C ALA A 205 26.99 -5.45 4.62
N ASP A 206 26.46 -4.24 4.82
CA ASP A 206 26.12 -3.72 6.16
C ASP A 206 24.84 -4.35 6.74
N VAL A 207 24.00 -4.93 5.89
CA VAL A 207 22.66 -5.40 6.23
C VAL A 207 22.53 -6.92 6.12
N MET A 208 23.42 -7.57 5.37
CA MET A 208 23.36 -9.02 5.12
C MET A 208 23.51 -9.85 6.39
N GLN A 209 22.99 -11.08 6.34
CA GLN A 209 23.19 -12.08 7.39
C GLN A 209 24.03 -13.24 6.85
N PRO A 210 25.05 -13.70 7.60
CA PRO A 210 25.51 -13.16 8.89
C PRO A 210 26.18 -11.79 8.75
N SER A 211 26.08 -10.96 9.80
CA SER A 211 26.75 -9.66 9.85
C SER A 211 28.24 -9.80 10.19
N ASP A 212 28.61 -10.88 10.88
CA ASP A 212 30.00 -11.22 11.21
C ASP A 212 30.48 -12.32 10.27
N PRO A 213 31.68 -12.19 9.67
CA PRO A 213 32.24 -13.20 8.77
C PRO A 213 32.51 -14.54 9.46
N ASP A 214 32.69 -14.54 10.78
CA ASP A 214 32.95 -15.75 11.58
C ASP A 214 31.66 -16.45 12.05
N SER A 215 30.49 -15.85 11.85
CA SER A 215 29.23 -16.49 12.20
C SER A 215 28.84 -17.50 11.12
N PRO A 216 28.51 -18.75 11.48
CA PRO A 216 28.23 -19.78 10.48
C PRO A 216 26.91 -19.48 9.75
N LEU A 217 26.99 -19.40 8.42
CA LEU A 217 25.83 -19.49 7.56
C LEU A 217 25.49 -20.97 7.35
N PHE A 218 24.22 -21.34 7.48
CA PHE A 218 23.76 -22.69 7.15
C PHE A 218 23.79 -22.85 5.63
N VAL A 219 24.78 -23.62 5.14
CA VAL A 219 24.99 -23.91 3.73
C VAL A 219 24.87 -25.41 3.47
N ILE A 220 24.49 -25.77 2.25
CA ILE A 220 24.48 -27.17 1.78
C ILE A 220 25.59 -27.32 0.75
N THR A 221 26.42 -28.36 0.85
CA THR A 221 27.42 -28.64 -0.18
C THR A 221 26.79 -29.41 -1.34
N GLN A 222 27.28 -29.19 -2.55
CA GLN A 222 26.76 -29.85 -3.75
C GLN A 222 26.96 -31.38 -3.69
N ASP A 223 27.98 -31.83 -2.97
CA ASP A 223 28.40 -33.21 -2.76
C ASP A 223 28.88 -33.44 -1.32
N GLY A 224 28.80 -34.69 -0.86
CA GLY A 224 29.40 -35.15 0.40
C GLY A 224 28.53 -35.04 1.66
N MET A 225 27.32 -34.46 1.59
CA MET A 225 26.37 -34.51 2.70
C MET A 225 25.54 -35.79 2.66
N THR A 226 25.26 -36.35 3.83
CA THR A 226 24.35 -37.49 3.97
C THR A 226 22.91 -37.03 4.23
N VAL A 227 21.95 -37.95 4.10
CA VAL A 227 20.55 -37.70 4.49
C VAL A 227 20.46 -37.27 5.96
N LEU A 228 21.24 -37.90 6.86
CA LEU A 228 21.31 -37.53 8.27
C LEU A 228 21.76 -36.08 8.47
N ASP A 229 22.79 -35.64 7.73
CA ASP A 229 23.29 -34.27 7.83
C ASP A 229 22.23 -33.25 7.38
N LEU A 230 21.44 -33.58 6.35
CA LEU A 230 20.35 -32.73 5.90
C LEU A 230 19.19 -32.71 6.89
N GLU A 231 18.81 -33.85 7.46
CA GLU A 231 17.75 -33.91 8.49
C GLU A 231 18.16 -33.17 9.76
N THR A 232 19.42 -33.34 10.21
CA THR A 232 19.95 -32.62 11.36
C THR A 232 20.02 -31.12 11.09
N LEU A 233 20.42 -30.68 9.89
CA LEU A 233 20.37 -29.29 9.46
C LEU A 233 18.93 -28.74 9.47
N LEU A 234 17.98 -29.52 8.94
CA LEU A 234 16.56 -29.19 8.88
C LEU A 234 15.89 -29.14 10.26
N ASN A 235 16.40 -29.87 11.24
CA ASN A 235 15.90 -29.88 12.61
C ASN A 235 16.56 -28.81 13.49
N THR A 236 17.84 -28.52 13.25
CA THR A 236 18.60 -27.52 14.00
C THR A 236 18.26 -26.10 13.57
N SER A 237 17.98 -25.89 12.29
CA SER A 237 17.72 -24.56 11.73
C SER A 237 16.23 -24.26 11.52
N ASP A 238 15.83 -23.01 11.75
CA ASP A 238 14.49 -22.51 11.41
C ASP A 238 14.46 -21.70 10.10
N VAL A 239 15.56 -21.75 9.34
CA VAL A 239 15.67 -21.00 8.08
C VAL A 239 14.78 -21.64 7.01
N LYS A 240 14.26 -20.82 6.08
CA LYS A 240 13.31 -21.27 5.05
C LYS A 240 13.95 -21.80 3.77
N GLY A 241 15.26 -21.65 3.62
CA GLY A 241 16.01 -22.15 2.48
C GLY A 241 17.50 -21.99 2.72
N PHE A 242 18.26 -22.68 1.89
CA PHE A 242 19.69 -22.85 2.04
C PHE A 242 20.36 -22.60 0.69
N PRO A 243 21.47 -21.86 0.66
CA PRO A 243 22.30 -21.78 -0.53
C PRO A 243 23.10 -23.08 -0.68
N VAL A 244 23.20 -23.55 -1.92
CA VAL A 244 24.02 -24.69 -2.31
C VAL A 244 25.37 -24.17 -2.77
N VAL A 245 26.45 -24.64 -2.16
CA VAL A 245 27.84 -24.25 -2.47
C VAL A 245 28.66 -25.44 -2.94
N VAL A 246 29.78 -25.17 -3.62
CA VAL A 246 30.71 -26.23 -4.08
C VAL A 246 31.29 -27.01 -2.89
N SER A 247 31.85 -26.33 -1.91
CA SER A 247 32.38 -26.96 -0.69
C SER A 247 32.42 -25.96 0.47
N GLN A 248 32.57 -26.44 1.70
CA GLN A 248 32.78 -25.56 2.87
C GLN A 248 34.11 -24.79 2.78
N GLN A 249 35.13 -25.36 2.13
CA GLN A 249 36.43 -24.71 1.95
C GLN A 249 36.43 -23.70 0.80
N SER A 250 35.58 -23.94 -0.20
CA SER A 250 35.41 -23.09 -1.39
C SER A 250 33.92 -22.74 -1.55
N PRO A 251 33.43 -21.69 -0.87
CA PRO A 251 32.00 -21.37 -0.80
C PRO A 251 31.50 -20.70 -2.09
N TYR A 252 31.82 -21.24 -3.26
CA TYR A 252 31.26 -20.79 -4.54
C TYR A 252 29.78 -21.16 -4.61
N LEU A 253 28.93 -20.19 -4.92
CA LEU A 253 27.49 -20.39 -5.02
C LEU A 253 27.15 -21.19 -6.28
N VAL A 254 26.47 -22.32 -6.09
CA VAL A 254 25.95 -23.17 -7.17
C VAL A 254 24.47 -22.92 -7.40
N GLY A 255 23.69 -22.76 -6.32
CA GLY A 255 22.25 -22.59 -6.41
C GLY A 255 21.58 -22.33 -5.07
N TRP A 256 20.25 -22.44 -5.06
CA TRP A 256 19.41 -22.23 -3.90
C TRP A 256 18.36 -23.34 -3.78
N VAL A 257 18.14 -23.84 -2.57
CA VAL A 257 17.10 -24.82 -2.29
C VAL A 257 16.20 -24.35 -1.15
N THR A 258 14.88 -24.51 -1.29
CA THR A 258 13.97 -24.18 -0.19
C THR A 258 13.80 -25.36 0.77
N ARG A 259 13.55 -25.05 2.05
CA ARG A 259 13.30 -26.07 3.07
C ARG A 259 12.10 -26.97 2.75
N ARG A 260 11.10 -26.42 2.07
CA ARG A 260 9.89 -27.16 1.68
C ARG A 260 10.21 -28.17 0.60
N ASP A 261 10.92 -27.73 -0.43
CA ASP A 261 11.25 -28.57 -1.57
C ASP A 261 12.25 -29.65 -1.15
N LEU A 262 13.22 -29.31 -0.27
CA LEU A 262 14.16 -30.29 0.29
C LEU A 262 13.47 -31.37 1.13
N ARG A 263 12.57 -30.99 2.04
CA ARG A 263 11.79 -31.95 2.85
C ARG A 263 10.90 -32.83 1.97
N TRP A 264 10.21 -32.20 1.02
CA TRP A 264 9.36 -32.95 0.10
C TRP A 264 10.16 -33.96 -0.71
N ALA A 265 11.35 -33.59 -1.20
CA ALA A 265 12.20 -34.49 -1.96
C ALA A 265 12.72 -35.66 -1.11
N LEU A 266 13.15 -35.39 0.13
CA LEU A 266 13.57 -36.43 1.07
C LEU A 266 12.43 -37.41 1.39
N ASP A 267 11.24 -36.90 1.71
CA ASP A 267 10.06 -37.73 2.01
C ASP A 267 9.63 -38.55 0.78
N HIS A 268 9.69 -37.95 -0.42
CA HIS A 268 9.31 -38.61 -1.67
C HIS A 268 10.22 -39.79 -2.01
N GLU A 269 11.54 -39.60 -1.98
CA GLU A 269 12.51 -40.66 -2.26
C GLU A 269 12.41 -41.78 -1.21
N ARG A 270 12.26 -41.44 0.08
CA ARG A 270 12.08 -42.42 1.16
C ARG A 270 10.81 -43.26 1.02
N HIS A 271 9.77 -42.71 0.39
CA HIS A 271 8.55 -43.45 0.07
C HIS A 271 8.68 -44.36 -1.15
N LEU A 272 9.53 -44.00 -2.12
CA LEU A 272 9.80 -44.81 -3.30
C LEU A 272 10.71 -45.99 -2.96
N ASP A 273 11.80 -45.72 -2.24
CA ASP A 273 12.84 -46.70 -1.95
C ASP A 273 13.09 -46.81 -0.44
N ALA A 274 12.56 -47.89 0.15
CA ALA A 274 12.74 -48.21 1.58
C ALA A 274 14.18 -48.65 1.95
N THR A 275 15.08 -48.75 0.96
CA THR A 275 16.50 -49.07 1.12
C THR A 275 17.37 -47.84 1.39
N ILE A 276 16.79 -46.63 1.32
CA ILE A 276 17.47 -45.38 1.67
C ILE A 276 17.68 -45.34 3.18
N ASN A 277 18.95 -45.30 3.58
CA ASN A 277 19.37 -45.19 4.97
C ASN A 277 19.85 -43.76 5.24
N ASP A 278 19.97 -43.41 6.53
CA ASP A 278 20.40 -42.07 6.95
C ASP A 278 21.83 -41.72 6.46
N ASP A 279 22.67 -42.73 6.17
CA ASP A 279 24.03 -42.59 5.63
C ASP A 279 24.08 -42.44 4.10
N SER A 280 22.94 -42.45 3.41
CA SER A 280 22.90 -42.29 1.95
C SER A 280 23.46 -40.92 1.53
N PRO A 281 24.42 -40.87 0.59
CA PRO A 281 24.99 -39.61 0.12
C PRO A 281 23.99 -38.88 -0.79
N VAL A 282 23.95 -37.56 -0.67
CA VAL A 282 23.06 -36.69 -1.44
C VAL A 282 23.87 -35.79 -2.37
N TYR A 283 23.44 -35.72 -3.62
CA TYR A 283 24.06 -34.91 -4.66
C TYR A 283 23.05 -33.92 -5.23
N PHE A 284 23.47 -32.66 -5.35
CA PHE A 284 22.64 -31.58 -5.87
C PHE A 284 22.96 -31.21 -7.33
N THR A 285 24.01 -31.81 -7.92
CA THR A 285 24.43 -31.58 -9.31
C THR A 285 24.62 -32.90 -10.06
N ASN A 286 24.60 -32.86 -11.40
CA ASN A 286 24.67 -34.08 -12.23
C ASN A 286 26.04 -34.74 -12.27
N TYR A 287 27.11 -34.03 -11.89
CA TYR A 287 28.47 -34.53 -12.14
C TYR A 287 28.82 -35.78 -11.33
N SER A 288 28.09 -36.07 -10.25
CA SER A 288 28.42 -37.13 -9.30
C SER A 288 27.40 -38.28 -9.24
N CYS A 289 26.19 -38.13 -9.79
CA CYS A 289 25.20 -39.21 -9.79
C CYS A 289 25.45 -40.29 -10.85
N ASP A 290 26.21 -39.98 -11.91
CA ASP A 290 26.60 -40.96 -12.94
C ASP A 290 27.75 -41.87 -12.48
N ILE A 291 28.32 -41.64 -11.30
CA ILE A 291 29.33 -42.52 -10.71
C ILE A 291 28.59 -43.69 -10.07
N GLN A 292 28.51 -44.79 -10.82
CA GLN A 292 27.94 -46.06 -10.36
C GLN A 292 28.55 -46.45 -9.02
N VAL A 293 27.71 -46.51 -7.99
CA VAL A 293 28.07 -47.04 -6.67
C VAL A 293 28.21 -48.55 -6.83
N ASP A 294 29.36 -49.10 -6.42
CA ASP A 294 29.57 -50.54 -6.22
C ASP A 294 28.36 -51.14 -5.49
N GLU A 295 27.90 -52.34 -5.90
CA GLU A 295 26.66 -53.03 -5.47
C GLU A 295 26.48 -53.24 -3.94
N ALA A 296 27.40 -52.75 -3.10
CA ALA A 296 27.38 -52.87 -1.63
C ALA A 296 27.20 -51.54 -0.87
N GLY A 297 27.12 -50.39 -1.56
CA GLY A 297 26.99 -49.07 -0.93
C GLY A 297 25.53 -48.58 -0.77
N PRO A 298 25.27 -47.62 0.13
CA PRO A 298 23.96 -46.99 0.24
C PRO A 298 23.60 -46.22 -1.04
N VAL A 299 22.32 -46.29 -1.45
CA VAL A 299 21.84 -45.69 -2.70
C VAL A 299 21.99 -44.17 -2.65
N PRO A 300 22.62 -43.52 -3.65
CA PRO A 300 22.79 -42.08 -3.69
C PRO A 300 21.49 -41.36 -4.12
N LEU A 301 21.18 -40.23 -3.49
CA LEU A 301 20.02 -39.40 -3.85
C LEU A 301 20.43 -38.19 -4.69
N CYS A 302 19.68 -37.91 -5.75
CA CYS A 302 19.98 -36.82 -6.69
C CYS A 302 18.89 -35.73 -6.63
N PHE A 303 19.17 -34.58 -6.01
CA PHE A 303 18.20 -33.50 -5.81
C PHE A 303 18.33 -32.32 -6.78
N ARG A 304 18.89 -32.53 -7.97
CA ARG A 304 19.03 -31.46 -8.98
C ARG A 304 17.72 -30.75 -9.29
N ASN A 305 16.61 -31.49 -9.40
CA ASN A 305 15.30 -30.94 -9.79
C ASN A 305 14.70 -29.99 -8.74
N VAL A 306 15.26 -29.99 -7.52
CA VAL A 306 14.79 -29.23 -6.37
C VAL A 306 15.59 -27.92 -6.22
N VAL A 307 16.74 -27.82 -6.89
CA VAL A 307 17.67 -26.69 -6.79
C VAL A 307 17.38 -25.67 -7.87
N ASP A 308 17.20 -24.42 -7.45
CA ASP A 308 17.25 -23.27 -8.34
C ASP A 308 18.71 -22.92 -8.64
N LEU A 309 19.15 -23.13 -9.87
CA LEU A 309 20.51 -22.88 -10.34
C LEU A 309 20.77 -21.40 -10.67
N SER A 310 19.76 -20.55 -10.59
CA SER A 310 19.84 -19.12 -10.93
C SER A 310 19.26 -18.22 -9.85
N PRO A 311 19.69 -18.34 -8.58
CA PRO A 311 19.22 -17.45 -7.54
C PRO A 311 19.62 -16.00 -7.85
N THR A 312 18.78 -15.04 -7.48
CA THR A 312 19.13 -13.63 -7.65
C THR A 312 20.26 -13.24 -6.69
N THR A 313 21.40 -12.86 -7.26
CA THR A 313 22.60 -12.46 -6.53
C THR A 313 22.89 -10.97 -6.66
N VAL A 314 23.43 -10.37 -5.60
CA VAL A 314 24.01 -9.01 -5.61
C VAL A 314 25.43 -9.05 -5.07
N THR A 315 26.24 -8.06 -5.44
CA THR A 315 27.58 -7.91 -4.86
C THR A 315 27.50 -7.24 -3.49
N ASP A 316 28.51 -7.46 -2.66
CA ASP A 316 28.68 -6.87 -1.34
C ASP A 316 28.64 -5.32 -1.34
N GLN A 317 29.14 -4.71 -2.42
CA GLN A 317 29.19 -3.25 -2.60
C GLN A 317 27.90 -2.65 -3.21
N THR A 318 26.86 -3.46 -3.42
CA THR A 318 25.62 -2.97 -4.04
C THR A 318 24.91 -1.98 -3.10
N PRO A 319 24.52 -0.77 -3.57
CA PRO A 319 23.77 0.18 -2.76
C PRO A 319 22.42 -0.38 -2.32
N MET A 320 22.01 -0.06 -1.09
CA MET A 320 20.75 -0.55 -0.53
C MET A 320 19.51 -0.07 -1.31
N GLU A 321 19.58 1.07 -2.01
CA GLU A 321 18.50 1.51 -2.90
C GLU A 321 18.21 0.49 -4.01
N THR A 322 19.25 -0.05 -4.64
CA THR A 322 19.12 -1.08 -5.68
C THR A 322 18.59 -2.39 -5.10
N VAL A 323 19.04 -2.76 -3.90
CA VAL A 323 18.55 -3.94 -3.17
C VAL A 323 17.05 -3.79 -2.84
N LEU A 324 16.63 -2.61 -2.37
CA LEU A 324 15.22 -2.31 -2.11
C LEU A 324 14.38 -2.37 -3.38
N ASP A 325 14.90 -1.84 -4.49
CA ASP A 325 14.26 -1.94 -5.80
C ASP A 325 14.07 -3.39 -6.26
N PHE A 326 15.06 -4.27 -6.04
CA PHE A 326 14.86 -5.70 -6.29
C PHE A 326 13.73 -6.29 -5.45
N PHE A 327 13.67 -5.99 -4.15
CA PHE A 327 12.58 -6.46 -3.31
C PHE A 327 11.20 -5.90 -3.70
N ARG A 328 11.13 -4.62 -4.12
CA ARG A 328 9.88 -3.94 -4.47
C ARG A 328 9.38 -4.32 -5.87
N LYS A 329 10.27 -4.29 -6.87
CA LYS A 329 9.91 -4.46 -8.30
C LYS A 329 9.84 -5.92 -8.72
N LEU A 330 10.74 -6.77 -8.23
CA LEU A 330 10.74 -8.21 -8.55
C LEU A 330 9.97 -9.04 -7.53
N GLY A 331 9.62 -8.48 -6.35
CA GLY A 331 8.87 -9.19 -5.33
C GLY A 331 9.65 -10.35 -4.67
N LEU A 332 10.99 -10.26 -4.66
CA LEU A 332 11.85 -11.31 -4.14
C LEU A 332 11.63 -11.54 -2.63
N ARG A 333 11.88 -12.79 -2.18
CA ARG A 333 11.82 -13.15 -0.75
C ARG A 333 13.18 -12.99 -0.06
N GLN A 334 14.23 -13.39 -0.77
CA GLN A 334 15.61 -13.22 -0.36
C GLN A 334 16.48 -12.89 -1.58
N ILE A 335 17.66 -12.36 -1.30
CA ILE A 335 18.71 -12.06 -2.27
C ILE A 335 20.00 -12.63 -1.69
N VAL A 336 20.80 -13.29 -2.51
CA VAL A 336 22.08 -13.86 -2.08
C VAL A 336 23.19 -12.84 -2.32
N VAL A 337 24.03 -12.59 -1.33
CA VAL A 337 25.16 -11.67 -1.44
C VAL A 337 26.42 -12.47 -1.74
N THR A 338 27.09 -12.11 -2.83
CA THR A 338 28.31 -12.79 -3.27
C THR A 338 29.45 -11.80 -3.52
N HIS A 339 30.68 -12.26 -3.36
CA HIS A 339 31.87 -11.53 -3.75
C HIS A 339 32.74 -12.43 -4.61
N ASN A 340 32.96 -12.06 -5.86
CA ASN A 340 33.67 -12.88 -6.86
C ASN A 340 33.11 -14.32 -6.98
N GLY A 341 31.79 -14.49 -6.86
CA GLY A 341 31.11 -15.79 -6.93
C GLY A 341 31.14 -16.59 -5.62
N CYS A 342 31.91 -16.16 -4.61
CA CYS A 342 31.86 -16.73 -3.26
C CYS A 342 30.67 -16.17 -2.50
N LEU A 343 29.94 -17.05 -1.81
CA LEU A 343 28.82 -16.73 -0.94
C LEU A 343 29.34 -16.03 0.33
N LEU A 344 28.80 -14.84 0.62
CA LEU A 344 29.09 -14.11 1.85
C LEU A 344 27.91 -14.12 2.81
N GLY A 345 26.69 -13.95 2.29
CA GLY A 345 25.52 -13.82 3.12
C GLY A 345 24.23 -13.81 2.33
N ILE A 346 23.13 -13.64 3.06
CA ILE A 346 21.78 -13.62 2.54
C ILE A 346 21.10 -12.36 3.07
N LEU A 347 20.38 -11.68 2.20
CA LEU A 347 19.52 -10.55 2.53
C LEU A 347 18.08 -10.99 2.43
N THR A 348 17.31 -10.83 3.51
CA THR A 348 15.85 -10.95 3.45
C THR A 348 15.18 -9.61 3.67
N LYS A 349 13.95 -9.46 3.16
CA LYS A 349 13.13 -8.26 3.39
C LYS A 349 12.99 -7.92 4.88
N LYS A 350 12.97 -8.93 5.76
CA LYS A 350 12.88 -8.73 7.22
C LYS A 350 14.16 -8.17 7.83
N ASP A 351 15.31 -8.49 7.27
CA ASP A 351 16.60 -8.02 7.78
C ASP A 351 16.76 -6.54 7.44
N VAL A 352 16.43 -6.18 6.21
CA VAL A 352 16.40 -4.78 5.76
C VAL A 352 15.44 -3.96 6.61
N LEU A 353 14.22 -4.44 6.85
CA LEU A 353 13.26 -3.76 7.72
C LEU A 353 13.74 -3.66 9.18
N ARG A 354 14.38 -4.70 9.71
CA ARG A 354 14.97 -4.64 11.07
C ARG A 354 16.08 -3.61 11.16
N HIS A 355 16.92 -3.52 10.13
CA HIS A 355 18.00 -2.54 10.06
C HIS A 355 17.45 -1.11 10.00
N LEU A 356 16.45 -0.86 9.14
CA LEU A 356 15.72 0.42 9.06
C LEU A 356 15.07 0.82 10.39
N LEU A 357 14.41 -0.11 11.08
CA LEU A 357 13.78 0.13 12.37
C LEU A 357 14.79 0.43 13.50
N ARG A 358 15.97 -0.21 13.48
CA ARG A 358 17.02 0.06 14.47
C ARG A 358 17.56 1.49 14.33
N HIS A 359 17.82 1.93 13.09
CA HIS A 359 18.36 3.27 12.85
C HIS A 359 17.32 4.38 12.99
N SER A 360 16.04 4.14 12.65
CA SER A 360 14.98 5.13 12.86
C SER A 360 14.64 5.39 14.32
N ARG A 361 14.85 4.42 15.23
CA ARG A 361 14.58 4.56 16.68
C ARG A 361 15.67 5.35 17.44
N ILE A 362 16.81 5.63 16.82
CA ILE A 362 17.92 6.42 17.41
C ILE A 362 17.67 7.94 17.22
N ARG A 363 16.59 8.31 16.53
CA ARG A 363 16.10 9.69 16.35
C ARG A 363 14.80 9.88 17.11
#